data_AF-A0A4R5B7I2-F1
#
_entry.id   AF-A0A4R5B7I2-F1
#
_cell.length_a   1.000
_cell.length_b   1.000
_cell.length_c   1.000
_cell.angle_alpha   90.00
_cell.angle_beta   90.00
_cell.angle_gamma   90.00
#
_symmetry.space_group_name_H-M   'P 1'
#
loop_
_entity.id
_entity.type
_entity.pdbx_description
1 polymer ?
#
loop_
_entity_poly.entity_id
_entity_poly.type
_entity_poly.pdbx_seq_one_letter_code
_entity_poly.pdbx_strand_id
1 'polypeptide(L)'
;MEWYSVLYPGTMRFHRSIAIGLSALLALGFSSAVAHASPSAPTTPGKPDVIVAQAAPGKKLHFPNMERLNDGSLVAVAREGVGHTGQDGRLLMLTSKDGGRTWSSPEAVHDSPYDDRDPMITQLRSGRLLLNWFQIDYSVSPAEPMGEFVQRSDDGGTTWSDPVAVETSLSGESDIVDTYELGWAASHGQIKELPSGELIIPLYGTVPDDRWQRATVVRSLDGGESWHADTESLIGSAQGTHYQEPVLTVLPDGTVHALLRIGTAASTMGAVHSQESGHATAVAPGRPRPRSTS
;
A
#
# COMPACT_ATOMS: atom_id res chain seq x y z
N MET A 1 -43.78 -26.76 4.14
CA MET A 1 -44.46 -26.69 2.84
C MET A 1 -43.65 -27.58 1.90
N GLU A 2 -44.10 -28.81 1.68
CA GLU A 2 -43.60 -29.69 0.60
C GLU A 2 -44.09 -29.11 -0.75
N TRP A 3 -43.65 -29.49 -1.96
CA TRP A 3 -43.00 -30.71 -2.47
C TRP A 3 -41.91 -30.32 -3.53
N TYR A 4 -41.31 -31.13 -4.41
CA TYR A 4 -41.45 -32.55 -4.79
C TYR A 4 -40.11 -33.08 -5.33
N SER A 5 -39.90 -34.40 -5.35
CA SER A 5 -38.83 -35.08 -6.10
C SER A 5 -39.40 -35.82 -7.32
N VAL A 6 -38.64 -35.89 -8.42
CA VAL A 6 -38.92 -36.80 -9.55
C VAL A 6 -37.60 -37.37 -10.12
N LEU A 7 -37.46 -38.69 -10.02
CA LEU A 7 -36.54 -39.52 -10.81
C LEU A 7 -37.40 -40.61 -11.48
N TYR A 8 -37.18 -40.90 -12.76
CA TYR A 8 -37.55 -42.19 -13.38
C TYR A 8 -36.81 -42.38 -14.73
N PRO A 9 -36.75 -43.60 -15.29
CA PRO A 9 -35.61 -44.05 -16.10
C PRO A 9 -35.99 -44.25 -17.57
N GLY A 10 -34.98 -44.36 -18.45
CA GLY A 10 -35.22 -44.62 -19.87
C GLY A 10 -33.98 -45.13 -20.59
N THR A 11 -33.86 -46.45 -20.72
CA THR A 11 -32.86 -47.08 -21.57
C THR A 11 -33.19 -46.89 -23.05
N MET A 12 -32.23 -46.41 -23.85
CA MET A 12 -32.18 -46.78 -25.27
C MET A 12 -30.72 -46.85 -25.75
N ARG A 13 -30.35 -47.99 -26.33
CA ARG A 13 -29.02 -48.21 -26.92
C ARG A 13 -29.03 -47.74 -28.37
N PHE A 14 -27.99 -47.02 -28.78
CA PHE A 14 -27.55 -47.00 -30.18
C PHE A 14 -26.05 -47.29 -30.24
N HIS A 15 -25.69 -48.35 -30.96
CA HIS A 15 -24.31 -48.59 -31.37
C HIS A 15 -24.02 -47.80 -32.65
N ARG A 16 -23.03 -46.92 -32.61
CA ARG A 16 -22.24 -46.55 -33.79
C ARG A 16 -20.76 -46.53 -33.41
N SER A 17 -20.03 -47.48 -33.96
CA SER A 17 -18.59 -47.58 -33.82
C SER A 17 -17.91 -46.38 -34.47
N ILE A 18 -17.14 -45.63 -33.69
CA ILE A 18 -16.15 -44.68 -34.22
C ILE A 18 -14.79 -45.28 -33.90
N ALA A 19 -13.97 -45.51 -34.94
CA ALA A 19 -12.64 -46.06 -34.79
C ALA A 19 -11.74 -45.06 -34.04
N ILE A 20 -11.18 -45.49 -32.91
CA ILE A 20 -10.17 -44.72 -32.19
C ILE A 20 -8.86 -44.87 -32.96
N GLY A 21 -8.54 -43.89 -33.81
CA GLY A 21 -7.18 -43.72 -34.31
C GLY A 21 -6.29 -43.21 -33.18
N LEU A 22 -5.34 -44.03 -32.71
CA LEU A 22 -4.30 -43.58 -31.79
C LEU A 22 -3.32 -42.65 -32.53
N SER A 23 -3.64 -41.36 -32.56
CA SER A 23 -2.69 -40.31 -32.93
C SER A 23 -1.78 -40.00 -31.74
N ALA A 24 -0.62 -40.64 -31.69
CA ALA A 24 0.41 -40.35 -30.69
C ALA A 24 1.08 -39.00 -30.98
N LEU A 25 0.43 -37.91 -30.56
CA LEU A 25 1.03 -36.59 -30.50
C LEU A 25 2.03 -36.55 -29.33
N LEU A 26 3.32 -36.69 -29.64
CA LEU A 26 4.38 -36.25 -28.72
C LEU A 26 4.30 -34.72 -28.60
N ALA A 27 3.55 -34.25 -27.61
CA ALA A 27 3.74 -32.91 -27.10
C ALA A 27 5.12 -32.86 -26.42
N LEU A 28 6.12 -32.36 -27.14
CA LEU A 28 7.38 -31.89 -26.55
C LEU A 28 7.05 -30.69 -25.67
N GLY A 29 6.64 -30.96 -24.44
CA GLY A 29 6.48 -29.96 -23.41
C GLY A 29 7.83 -29.34 -23.12
N PHE A 30 8.11 -28.19 -23.71
CA PHE A 30 9.11 -27.27 -23.21
C PHE A 30 8.63 -26.75 -21.85
N SER A 31 8.85 -27.53 -20.80
CA SER A 31 8.99 -26.97 -19.46
C SER A 31 10.18 -26.03 -19.51
N SER A 32 9.91 -24.75 -19.73
CA SER A 32 10.74 -23.65 -19.26
C SER A 32 10.74 -23.66 -17.73
N ALA A 33 11.35 -24.70 -17.16
CA ALA A 33 11.81 -24.68 -15.78
C ALA A 33 12.75 -23.49 -15.70
N VAL A 34 12.25 -22.38 -15.14
CA VAL A 34 13.08 -21.24 -14.77
C VAL A 34 14.14 -21.82 -13.86
N ALA A 35 15.37 -21.87 -14.36
CA ALA A 35 16.50 -22.39 -13.62
C ALA A 35 16.68 -21.48 -12.40
N HIS A 36 16.09 -21.88 -11.28
CA HIS A 36 16.38 -21.29 -9.99
C HIS A 36 17.85 -21.55 -9.78
N ALA A 37 18.64 -20.48 -9.85
CA ALA A 37 20.06 -20.56 -9.60
C ALA A 37 20.25 -21.27 -8.26
N SER A 38 21.09 -22.31 -8.24
CA SER A 38 21.42 -23.01 -7.01
C SER A 38 21.78 -21.99 -5.93
N PRO A 39 21.34 -22.18 -4.66
CA PRO A 39 21.67 -21.25 -3.59
C PRO A 39 23.18 -20.99 -3.60
N SER A 40 23.56 -19.72 -3.60
CA SER A 40 24.95 -19.30 -3.45
C SER A 40 25.52 -19.92 -2.18
N ALA A 41 26.84 -20.17 -2.17
CA ALA A 41 27.54 -20.72 -1.03
C ALA A 41 27.20 -19.94 0.26
N PRO A 42 27.11 -20.60 1.43
CA PRO A 42 26.65 -19.97 2.66
C PRO A 42 27.46 -18.71 2.96
N THR A 43 26.73 -17.61 3.14
CA THR A 43 27.30 -16.27 3.28
C THR A 43 28.09 -16.17 4.58
N THR A 44 29.16 -15.35 4.58
CA THR A 44 29.85 -15.03 5.83
C THR A 44 28.87 -14.27 6.73
N PRO A 45 28.53 -14.77 7.94
CA PRO A 45 27.56 -14.10 8.80
C PRO A 45 27.96 -12.64 9.06
N GLY A 46 27.05 -11.71 8.76
CA GLY A 46 27.27 -10.28 8.97
C GLY A 46 27.80 -9.48 7.77
N LYS A 47 28.05 -10.10 6.60
CA LYS A 47 28.28 -9.35 5.34
C LYS A 47 27.10 -9.55 4.37
N PRO A 48 26.50 -8.47 3.82
CA PRO A 48 25.48 -8.60 2.78
C PRO A 48 26.10 -9.04 1.44
N ASP A 49 25.37 -9.87 0.69
CA ASP A 49 25.77 -10.29 -0.66
C ASP A 49 25.64 -9.16 -1.68
N VAL A 50 24.59 -8.33 -1.53
CA VAL A 50 24.29 -7.17 -2.36
C VAL A 50 24.02 -5.97 -1.46
N ILE A 51 24.56 -4.82 -1.83
CA ILE A 51 24.21 -3.52 -1.26
C ILE A 51 23.27 -2.85 -2.27
N VAL A 52 22.01 -2.65 -1.89
CA VAL A 52 20.99 -2.02 -2.75
C VAL A 52 21.33 -0.56 -3.03
N ALA A 53 21.68 0.19 -1.98
CA ALA A 53 21.96 1.62 -2.06
C ALA A 53 22.98 2.05 -0.99
N GLN A 54 23.65 3.17 -1.24
CA GLN A 54 24.43 3.91 -0.25
C GLN A 54 24.03 5.38 -0.35
N ALA A 55 23.97 6.06 0.80
CA ALA A 55 23.72 7.51 0.83
C ALA A 55 24.91 8.29 0.25
N ALA A 56 24.65 9.50 -0.23
CA ALA A 56 25.68 10.48 -0.54
C ALA A 56 26.56 10.79 0.69
N PRO A 57 27.81 11.25 0.52
CA PRO A 57 28.70 11.58 1.63
C PRO A 57 28.06 12.58 2.62
N GLY A 58 28.02 12.22 3.90
CA GLY A 58 27.40 13.03 4.96
C GLY A 58 25.88 12.85 5.13
N LYS A 59 25.23 12.07 4.25
CA LYS A 59 23.81 11.70 4.33
C LYS A 59 23.63 10.26 4.86
N LYS A 60 22.39 9.87 5.09
CA LYS A 60 21.93 8.54 5.50
C LYS A 60 20.65 8.17 4.74
N LEU A 61 20.45 6.87 4.51
CA LEU A 61 19.19 6.33 4.00
C LEU A 61 18.31 5.85 5.15
N HIS A 62 17.01 6.13 5.05
CA HIS A 62 15.99 5.78 6.03
C HIS A 62 14.72 5.28 5.33
N PHE A 63 13.89 4.55 6.07
CA PHE A 63 12.54 4.12 5.65
C PHE A 63 12.49 3.46 4.25
N PRO A 64 13.25 2.37 4.02
CA PRO A 64 13.26 1.72 2.72
C PRO A 64 11.96 0.92 2.49
N ASN A 65 11.40 1.05 1.29
CA ASN A 65 10.35 0.17 0.78
C ASN A 65 10.77 -0.42 -0.58
N MET A 66 10.25 -1.60 -0.93
CA MET A 66 10.60 -2.28 -2.17
C MET A 66 9.39 -3.08 -2.68
N GLU A 67 9.13 -2.95 -3.98
CA GLU A 67 8.03 -3.63 -4.68
C GLU A 67 8.59 -4.44 -5.86
N ARG A 68 7.99 -5.60 -6.14
CA ARG A 68 8.31 -6.40 -7.33
C ARG A 68 7.29 -6.13 -8.42
N LEU A 69 7.75 -5.56 -9.51
CA LEU A 69 6.88 -5.15 -10.62
C LEU A 69 6.39 -6.35 -11.45
N ASN A 70 5.31 -6.12 -12.20
CA ASN A 70 4.63 -7.08 -13.06
C ASN A 70 5.53 -7.65 -14.17
N ASP A 71 6.53 -6.90 -14.64
CA ASP A 71 7.55 -7.36 -15.59
C ASP A 71 8.65 -8.24 -14.93
N GLY A 72 8.61 -8.34 -13.59
CA GLY A 72 9.54 -9.09 -12.77
C GLY A 72 10.78 -8.32 -12.29
N SER A 73 10.92 -7.06 -12.67
CA SER A 73 11.91 -6.14 -12.09
C SER A 73 11.56 -5.77 -10.64
N LEU A 74 12.51 -5.14 -9.94
CA LEU A 74 12.30 -4.59 -8.60
C LEU A 74 12.43 -3.07 -8.67
N VAL A 75 11.59 -2.37 -7.92
CA VAL A 75 11.76 -0.96 -7.57
C VAL A 75 11.93 -0.85 -6.06
N ALA A 76 12.87 -0.01 -5.62
CA ALA A 76 13.07 0.31 -4.22
C ALA A 76 13.05 1.84 -4.04
N VAL A 77 12.50 2.31 -2.93
CA VAL A 77 12.50 3.71 -2.53
C VAL A 77 13.05 3.86 -1.11
N ALA A 78 13.65 5.02 -0.82
CA ALA A 78 14.14 5.35 0.51
C ALA A 78 14.23 6.87 0.68
N ARG A 79 14.11 7.35 1.92
CA ARG A 79 14.43 8.74 2.26
C ARG A 79 15.95 8.92 2.39
N GLU A 80 16.51 9.98 1.83
CA GLU A 80 17.87 10.44 2.12
C GLU A 80 17.87 11.76 2.90
N GLY A 81 18.69 11.87 3.95
CA GLY A 81 18.88 13.10 4.73
C GLY A 81 20.13 13.04 5.62
N VAL A 82 20.59 14.15 6.20
CA VAL A 82 21.70 14.18 7.18
C VAL A 82 21.28 13.46 8.48
N GLY A 83 20.05 13.74 8.91
CA GLY A 83 19.41 13.16 10.08
C GLY A 83 18.32 12.14 9.74
N HIS A 84 17.80 11.50 10.79
CA HIS A 84 16.57 10.70 10.74
C HIS A 84 15.33 11.56 10.44
N THR A 85 15.40 12.84 10.81
CA THR A 85 14.47 13.95 10.51
C THR A 85 15.30 15.16 10.05
N GLY A 86 14.66 16.11 9.37
CA GLY A 86 15.21 17.41 9.01
C GLY A 86 14.79 17.89 7.62
N GLN A 87 14.82 19.21 7.42
CA GLN A 87 14.44 19.93 6.18
C GLN A 87 15.12 19.46 4.88
N ASP A 88 16.10 18.56 4.99
CA ASP A 88 16.94 18.08 3.90
C ASP A 88 16.60 16.63 3.49
N GLY A 89 15.43 16.16 3.90
CA GLY A 89 14.85 14.86 3.61
C GLY A 89 14.22 14.82 2.23
N ARG A 90 14.70 13.93 1.37
CA ARG A 90 14.21 13.74 0.00
C ARG A 90 14.01 12.28 -0.34
N LEU A 91 13.18 11.98 -1.34
CA LEU A 91 12.83 10.62 -1.74
C LEU A 91 13.72 10.17 -2.90
N LEU A 92 14.37 9.02 -2.74
CA LEU A 92 15.16 8.36 -3.77
C LEU A 92 14.43 7.13 -4.30
N MET A 93 14.59 6.84 -5.58
CA MET A 93 14.18 5.59 -6.24
C MET A 93 15.38 4.87 -6.85
N LEU A 94 15.34 3.53 -6.83
CA LEU A 94 16.30 2.63 -7.46
C LEU A 94 15.56 1.49 -8.16
N THR A 95 16.13 0.96 -9.23
CA THR A 95 15.55 -0.21 -9.94
C THR A 95 16.57 -1.34 -10.12
N SER A 96 16.06 -2.57 -10.21
CA SER A 96 16.85 -3.76 -10.56
C SER A 96 16.12 -4.61 -11.58
N LYS A 97 16.80 -4.95 -12.68
CA LYS A 97 16.27 -5.77 -13.79
C LYS A 97 16.70 -7.23 -13.74
N ASP A 98 17.48 -7.61 -12.73
CA ASP A 98 18.09 -8.95 -12.60
C ASP A 98 17.74 -9.64 -11.28
N GLY A 99 16.63 -9.25 -10.64
CA GLY A 99 16.16 -9.85 -9.39
C GLY A 99 16.96 -9.41 -8.17
N GLY A 100 17.47 -8.17 -8.17
CA GLY A 100 18.16 -7.55 -7.04
C GLY A 100 19.65 -7.86 -6.95
N ARG A 101 20.28 -8.38 -8.01
CA ARG A 101 21.73 -8.65 -8.04
C ARG A 101 22.54 -7.40 -8.36
N THR A 102 22.04 -6.58 -9.27
CA THR A 102 22.54 -5.23 -9.57
C THR A 102 21.41 -4.22 -9.52
N TRP A 103 21.75 -2.98 -9.18
CA TRP A 103 20.83 -1.87 -9.00
C TRP A 103 21.29 -0.65 -9.79
N SER A 104 20.34 0.20 -10.19
CA SER A 104 20.65 1.53 -10.73
C SER A 104 21.36 2.39 -9.68
N SER A 105 21.93 3.52 -10.11
CA SER A 105 22.21 4.61 -9.17
C SER A 105 20.90 5.09 -8.51
N PRO A 106 20.95 5.65 -7.30
CA PRO A 106 19.81 6.36 -6.73
C PRO A 106 19.49 7.62 -7.52
N GLU A 107 18.23 7.78 -7.88
CA GLU A 107 17.68 8.98 -8.53
C GLU A 107 16.67 9.64 -7.58
N ALA A 108 16.70 10.96 -7.46
CA ALA A 108 15.71 11.67 -6.65
C ALA A 108 14.37 11.66 -7.39
N VAL A 109 13.36 11.01 -6.81
CA VAL A 109 12.00 10.94 -7.36
C VAL A 109 11.14 12.09 -6.85
N HIS A 110 11.46 12.63 -5.67
CA HIS A 110 10.83 13.82 -5.10
C HIS A 110 11.82 14.51 -4.15
N ASP A 111 11.97 15.83 -4.26
CA ASP A 111 12.97 16.65 -3.54
C ASP A 111 12.35 18.05 -3.33
N SER A 112 11.56 18.18 -2.26
CA SER A 112 10.84 19.41 -1.90
C SER A 112 11.66 20.30 -0.94
N PRO A 113 11.22 21.53 -0.60
CA PRO A 113 11.91 22.33 0.42
C PRO A 113 11.61 21.89 1.86
N TYR A 114 10.95 20.74 2.07
CA TYR A 114 10.47 20.21 3.35
C TYR A 114 11.13 18.87 3.69
N ASP A 115 10.84 18.27 4.86
CA ASP A 115 11.25 16.90 5.14
C ASP A 115 10.29 15.91 4.47
N ASP A 116 10.66 15.38 3.29
CA ASP A 116 9.92 14.30 2.62
C ASP A 116 10.21 12.94 3.30
N ARG A 117 9.16 12.31 3.84
CA ARG A 117 9.24 11.24 4.85
C ARG A 117 8.60 9.92 4.44
N ASP A 118 9.26 8.82 4.81
CA ASP A 118 8.76 7.44 4.75
C ASP A 118 8.14 7.01 3.41
N PRO A 119 8.89 7.07 2.29
CA PRO A 119 8.36 6.72 0.98
C PRO A 119 7.94 5.25 0.90
N MET A 120 6.74 5.01 0.38
CA MET A 120 6.18 3.69 0.11
C MET A 120 5.79 3.61 -1.37
N ILE A 121 6.23 2.55 -2.06
CA ILE A 121 6.00 2.33 -3.50
C ILE A 121 5.09 1.12 -3.70
N THR A 122 4.08 1.24 -4.55
CA THR A 122 3.15 0.14 -4.89
C THR A 122 2.87 0.12 -6.38
N GLN A 123 2.82 -1.06 -7.00
CA GLN A 123 2.27 -1.22 -8.35
C GLN A 123 0.85 -1.77 -8.29
N LEU A 124 -0.08 -1.10 -8.98
CA LEU A 124 -1.45 -1.58 -9.18
C LEU A 124 -1.51 -2.69 -10.23
N ARG A 125 -2.60 -3.47 -10.23
CA ARG A 125 -2.89 -4.48 -11.25
C ARG A 125 -2.92 -3.91 -12.68
N SER A 126 -3.16 -2.60 -12.83
CA SER A 126 -3.09 -1.87 -14.11
C SER A 126 -1.66 -1.63 -14.63
N GLY A 127 -0.64 -1.76 -13.77
CA GLY A 127 0.75 -1.38 -14.05
C GLY A 127 1.14 0.01 -13.56
N ARG A 128 0.17 0.87 -13.19
CA ARG A 128 0.43 2.18 -12.56
C ARG A 128 1.21 2.02 -11.26
N LEU A 129 2.23 2.85 -11.05
CA LEU A 129 2.93 2.99 -9.78
C LEU A 129 2.29 4.11 -8.95
N LEU A 130 2.21 3.89 -7.65
CA LEU A 130 1.85 4.88 -6.63
C LEU A 130 3.01 5.02 -5.66
N LEU A 131 3.50 6.25 -5.47
CA LEU A 131 4.45 6.63 -4.44
C LEU A 131 3.71 7.47 -3.40
N ASN A 132 3.68 7.04 -2.15
CA ASN A 132 3.11 7.80 -1.04
C ASN A 132 4.16 8.11 0.04
N TRP A 133 4.02 9.26 0.68
CA TRP A 133 4.95 9.80 1.68
C TRP A 133 4.26 10.92 2.49
N PHE A 134 4.80 11.29 3.65
CA PHE A 134 4.35 12.47 4.40
C PHE A 134 5.37 13.60 4.40
N GLN A 135 4.95 14.81 4.75
CA GLN A 135 5.80 16.00 4.81
C GLN A 135 5.71 16.71 6.16
N ILE A 136 6.85 17.26 6.61
CA ILE A 136 6.94 18.15 7.78
C ILE A 136 7.83 19.34 7.42
N ASP A 137 7.38 20.56 7.72
CA ASP A 137 8.22 21.76 7.66
C ASP A 137 8.90 21.99 9.02
N TYR A 138 10.22 21.80 9.08
CA TYR A 138 11.09 22.09 10.23
C TYR A 138 11.72 23.50 10.17
N SER A 139 11.38 24.34 9.18
CA SER A 139 11.84 25.73 9.08
C SER A 139 11.08 26.68 10.02
N VAL A 140 9.90 26.25 10.47
CA VAL A 140 9.00 26.95 11.41
C VAL A 140 9.08 26.34 12.82
N SER A 141 8.55 27.07 13.81
CA SER A 141 8.54 26.65 15.22
C SER A 141 7.18 26.95 15.85
N PRO A 142 6.40 25.93 16.28
CA PRO A 142 6.69 24.49 16.16
C PRO A 142 6.80 24.04 14.69
N ALA A 143 7.43 22.88 14.47
CA ALA A 143 7.48 22.28 13.14
C ALA A 143 6.07 21.88 12.68
N GLU A 144 5.76 22.10 11.40
CA GLU A 144 4.40 22.04 10.87
C GLU A 144 4.15 20.73 10.09
N PRO A 145 3.18 19.90 10.53
CA PRO A 145 2.61 18.83 9.72
C PRO A 145 2.04 19.36 8.39
N MET A 146 2.53 18.85 7.26
CA MET A 146 1.98 19.21 5.95
C MET A 146 1.03 18.14 5.38
N GLY A 147 1.01 16.95 5.98
CA GLY A 147 0.12 15.84 5.64
C GLY A 147 0.79 14.74 4.81
N GLU A 148 -0.04 13.83 4.29
CA GLU A 148 0.34 12.71 3.42
C GLU A 148 0.02 13.05 1.96
N PHE A 149 0.89 12.63 1.04
CA PHE A 149 0.82 12.92 -0.38
C PHE A 149 1.01 11.64 -1.21
N VAL A 150 0.43 11.64 -2.42
CA VAL A 150 0.56 10.56 -3.40
C VAL A 150 0.97 11.12 -4.76
N GLN A 151 1.96 10.51 -5.39
CA GLN A 151 2.34 10.71 -6.80
C GLN A 151 2.10 9.42 -7.57
N ARG A 152 1.86 9.58 -8.89
CA ARG A 152 1.50 8.49 -9.78
C ARG A 152 2.41 8.44 -10.99
N SER A 153 2.75 7.24 -11.44
CA SER A 153 3.47 7.03 -12.69
C SER A 153 2.81 5.94 -13.52
N ASP A 154 2.53 6.24 -14.79
CA ASP A 154 1.98 5.30 -15.77
C ASP A 154 3.05 4.78 -16.76
N ASP A 155 4.33 5.13 -16.56
CA ASP A 155 5.46 4.79 -17.44
C ASP A 155 6.63 4.08 -16.72
N GLY A 156 6.32 3.39 -15.62
CA GLY A 156 7.28 2.59 -14.85
C GLY A 156 8.21 3.41 -13.95
N GLY A 157 7.80 4.63 -13.57
CA GLY A 157 8.55 5.53 -12.71
C GLY A 157 9.47 6.51 -13.45
N THR A 158 9.32 6.63 -14.78
CA THR A 158 10.14 7.54 -15.61
C THR A 158 9.66 8.99 -15.48
N THR A 159 8.34 9.19 -15.41
CA THR A 159 7.69 10.46 -15.08
C THR A 159 6.62 10.25 -14.01
N TRP A 160 6.35 11.33 -13.26
CA TRP A 160 5.43 11.34 -12.13
C TRP A 160 4.44 12.51 -12.27
N SER A 161 3.21 12.30 -11.79
CA SER A 161 2.21 13.36 -11.65
C SER A 161 2.64 14.42 -10.64
N ASP A 162 1.97 15.57 -10.62
CA ASP A 162 2.04 16.44 -9.43
C ASP A 162 1.57 15.67 -8.17
N PRO A 163 2.07 16.01 -6.97
CA PRO A 163 1.56 15.49 -5.70
C PRO A 163 0.08 15.79 -5.49
N VAL A 164 -0.68 14.76 -5.08
CA VAL A 164 -2.06 14.90 -4.60
C VAL A 164 -2.06 14.68 -3.09
N ALA A 165 -2.61 15.63 -2.33
CA ALA A 165 -2.77 15.49 -0.88
C ALA A 165 -3.84 14.46 -0.52
N VAL A 166 -3.64 13.75 0.60
CA VAL A 166 -4.61 12.82 1.16
C VAL A 166 -5.44 13.54 2.21
N GLU A 167 -6.71 13.80 1.91
CA GLU A 167 -7.63 14.40 2.88
C GLU A 167 -7.93 13.40 4.01
N THR A 168 -7.78 13.82 5.27
CA THR A 168 -8.01 12.99 6.47
C THR A 168 -8.42 13.88 7.65
N SER A 169 -9.21 13.33 8.57
CA SER A 169 -9.52 13.94 9.86
C SER A 169 -8.31 14.05 10.81
N LEU A 170 -7.21 13.37 10.48
CA LEU A 170 -5.93 13.49 11.18
C LEU A 170 -5.21 14.82 10.88
N SER A 171 -5.57 15.55 9.82
CA SER A 171 -4.93 16.83 9.48
C SER A 171 -5.85 18.00 9.81
N GLY A 172 -5.35 19.01 10.55
CA GLY A 172 -6.12 20.22 10.84
C GLY A 172 -5.56 21.11 11.94
N GLU A 173 -6.08 22.33 12.03
CA GLU A 173 -5.85 23.24 13.16
C GLU A 173 -6.54 22.74 14.44
N SER A 174 -6.01 23.13 15.59
CA SER A 174 -6.47 22.74 16.94
C SER A 174 -7.02 23.96 17.68
N ASP A 175 -8.14 23.78 18.40
CA ASP A 175 -8.77 24.84 19.20
C ASP A 175 -8.11 24.97 20.60
N ILE A 176 -7.22 24.04 20.99
CA ILE A 176 -6.51 24.05 22.28
C ILE A 176 -5.25 24.94 22.22
N VAL A 177 -5.43 26.20 22.62
CA VAL A 177 -4.38 27.25 22.59
C VAL A 177 -3.19 27.00 23.54
N ASP A 178 -3.39 26.25 24.64
CA ASP A 178 -2.35 26.07 25.68
C ASP A 178 -1.35 24.94 25.41
N THR A 179 -1.62 24.05 24.46
CA THR A 179 -0.66 23.03 23.99
C THR A 179 -0.87 22.79 22.50
N TYR A 180 0.08 23.26 21.67
CA TYR A 180 0.09 23.03 20.22
C TYR A 180 0.01 21.53 19.89
N GLU A 181 -1.19 21.06 19.58
CA GLU A 181 -1.49 19.69 19.15
C GLU A 181 -2.25 19.76 17.83
N LEU A 182 -1.59 20.35 16.81
CA LEU A 182 -2.03 20.27 15.42
C LEU A 182 -2.34 18.81 15.06
N GLY A 183 -3.37 18.61 14.24
CA GLY A 183 -3.58 17.33 13.60
C GLY A 183 -2.33 16.93 12.83
N TRP A 184 -1.88 15.68 13.00
CA TRP A 184 -0.75 15.12 12.27
C TRP A 184 -1.17 13.82 11.60
N ALA A 185 -0.97 13.75 10.30
CA ALA A 185 -1.13 12.54 9.50
C ALA A 185 0.24 12.10 8.94
N ALA A 186 0.51 10.80 9.03
CA ALA A 186 1.68 10.15 8.45
C ALA A 186 1.35 8.73 8.01
N SER A 187 2.14 8.16 7.10
CA SER A 187 2.10 6.75 6.75
C SER A 187 3.42 6.03 7.07
N HIS A 188 3.33 4.71 7.24
CA HIS A 188 4.48 3.80 7.16
C HIS A 188 3.99 2.47 6.58
N GLY A 189 3.30 2.55 5.45
CA GLY A 189 2.68 1.40 4.82
C GLY A 189 2.33 1.70 3.37
N GLN A 190 2.53 0.70 2.53
CA GLN A 190 2.10 0.73 1.13
C GLN A 190 0.58 0.88 1.03
N ILE A 191 0.13 1.71 0.08
CA ILE A 191 -1.23 1.63 -0.47
C ILE A 191 -1.55 0.18 -0.87
N LYS A 192 -2.79 -0.26 -0.67
CA LYS A 192 -3.26 -1.57 -1.13
C LYS A 192 -4.47 -1.46 -2.03
N GLU A 193 -4.42 -2.17 -3.15
CA GLU A 193 -5.54 -2.37 -4.06
C GLU A 193 -6.41 -3.52 -3.53
N LEU A 194 -7.69 -3.24 -3.30
CA LEU A 194 -8.69 -4.22 -2.89
C LEU A 194 -9.18 -5.04 -4.10
N PRO A 195 -9.80 -6.23 -3.90
CA PRO A 195 -10.32 -7.03 -5.01
C PRO A 195 -11.25 -6.24 -5.93
N SER A 196 -12.02 -5.29 -5.39
CA SER A 196 -12.91 -4.36 -6.09
C SER A 196 -12.21 -3.38 -7.05
N GLY A 197 -10.91 -3.12 -6.85
CA GLY A 197 -10.17 -2.06 -7.54
C GLY A 197 -10.12 -0.73 -6.79
N GLU A 198 -10.83 -0.61 -5.66
CA GLU A 198 -10.63 0.50 -4.72
C GLU A 198 -9.23 0.42 -4.10
N LEU A 199 -8.66 1.59 -3.79
CA LEU A 199 -7.39 1.68 -3.07
C LEU A 199 -7.64 2.09 -1.62
N ILE A 200 -6.80 1.59 -0.71
CA ILE A 200 -6.70 2.08 0.67
C ILE A 200 -5.27 2.51 0.98
N ILE A 201 -5.12 3.72 1.54
CA ILE A 201 -3.85 4.20 2.10
C ILE A 201 -3.90 4.11 3.64
N PRO A 202 -2.92 3.46 4.29
CA PRO A 202 -2.87 3.35 5.74
C PRO A 202 -2.20 4.56 6.39
N LEU A 203 -2.93 5.26 7.26
CA LEU A 203 -2.46 6.44 7.98
C LEU A 203 -2.38 6.19 9.49
N TYR A 204 -1.53 6.94 10.16
CA TYR A 204 -1.52 7.07 11.61
C TYR A 204 -1.23 8.50 12.04
N GLY A 205 -1.66 8.82 13.25
CA GLY A 205 -1.35 10.10 13.88
C GLY A 205 -2.46 10.60 14.80
N THR A 206 -2.49 11.89 15.05
CA THR A 206 -3.42 12.55 15.99
C THR A 206 -4.46 13.34 15.20
N VAL A 207 -5.73 13.22 15.57
CA VAL A 207 -6.69 14.27 15.22
C VAL A 207 -6.36 15.52 16.05
N PRO A 208 -6.75 16.73 15.61
CA PRO A 208 -6.65 17.91 16.46
C PRO A 208 -7.26 17.66 17.84
N ASP A 209 -6.63 18.22 18.87
CA ASP A 209 -7.05 18.13 20.29
C ASP A 209 -7.00 16.72 20.94
N ASP A 210 -6.47 15.69 20.27
CA ASP A 210 -6.25 14.35 20.85
C ASP A 210 -4.76 13.98 21.00
N ARG A 211 -4.38 13.58 22.22
CA ARG A 211 -3.02 13.16 22.59
C ARG A 211 -2.66 11.75 22.16
N TRP A 212 -3.66 10.93 21.80
CA TRP A 212 -3.45 9.52 21.49
C TRP A 212 -3.49 9.29 19.98
N GLN A 213 -2.42 8.68 19.48
CA GLN A 213 -2.35 8.38 18.05
C GLN A 213 -3.27 7.22 17.71
N ARG A 214 -4.02 7.38 16.62
CA ARG A 214 -4.90 6.37 16.03
C ARG A 214 -4.37 5.96 14.67
N ALA A 215 -4.75 4.77 14.22
CA ALA A 215 -4.51 4.30 12.87
C ALA A 215 -5.82 4.28 12.08
N THR A 216 -5.81 4.78 10.84
CA THR A 216 -6.96 4.88 9.93
C THR A 216 -6.58 4.40 8.52
N VAL A 217 -7.58 4.25 7.65
CA VAL A 217 -7.39 4.18 6.20
C VAL A 217 -8.23 5.22 5.49
N VAL A 218 -7.70 5.85 4.45
CA VAL A 218 -8.47 6.67 3.49
C VAL A 218 -8.60 5.88 2.18
N ARG A 219 -9.71 6.03 1.45
CA ARG A 219 -9.92 5.35 0.16
C ARG A 219 -9.69 6.29 -1.03
N SER A 220 -9.26 5.68 -2.14
CA SER A 220 -9.42 6.25 -3.48
C SER A 220 -10.28 5.32 -4.31
N LEU A 221 -11.25 5.90 -5.02
CA LEU A 221 -12.23 5.20 -5.85
C LEU A 221 -11.95 5.36 -7.36
N ASP A 222 -10.85 6.05 -7.70
CA ASP A 222 -10.52 6.50 -9.06
C ASP A 222 -9.10 6.10 -9.52
N GLY A 223 -8.44 5.20 -8.80
CA GLY A 223 -7.08 4.72 -9.15
C GLY A 223 -5.96 5.66 -8.68
N GLY A 224 -6.21 6.39 -7.58
CA GLY A 224 -5.27 7.28 -6.91
C GLY A 224 -5.29 8.72 -7.42
N GLU A 225 -6.29 9.11 -8.21
CA GLU A 225 -6.43 10.49 -8.71
C GLU A 225 -6.86 11.44 -7.58
N SER A 226 -7.72 10.99 -6.67
CA SER A 226 -8.17 11.73 -5.48
C SER A 226 -8.33 10.84 -4.24
N TRP A 227 -8.29 11.47 -3.06
CA TRP A 227 -8.37 10.84 -1.73
C TRP A 227 -9.17 11.76 -0.80
N HIS A 228 -10.33 11.31 -0.34
CA HIS A 228 -11.28 12.16 0.39
C HIS A 228 -11.51 11.74 1.84
N ALA A 229 -11.55 12.72 2.74
CA ALA A 229 -11.69 12.49 4.19
C ALA A 229 -13.03 11.82 4.57
N ASP A 230 -14.08 11.98 3.76
CA ASP A 230 -15.38 11.32 3.97
C ASP A 230 -15.35 9.80 3.73
N THR A 231 -14.28 9.29 3.11
CA THR A 231 -14.04 7.85 2.93
C THR A 231 -13.24 7.21 4.08
N GLU A 232 -12.76 8.01 5.02
CA GLU A 232 -11.86 7.57 6.09
C GLU A 232 -12.53 6.52 7.00
N SER A 233 -11.75 5.52 7.44
CA SER A 233 -12.21 4.44 8.30
C SER A 233 -11.17 4.13 9.38
N LEU A 234 -11.61 3.99 10.62
CA LEU A 234 -10.75 3.68 11.77
C LEU A 234 -10.23 2.23 11.72
N ILE A 235 -8.91 2.03 11.89
CA ILE A 235 -8.30 0.73 12.19
C ILE A 235 -8.26 0.51 13.70
N GLY A 236 -7.77 1.49 14.47
CA GLY A 236 -7.62 1.36 15.92
C GLY A 236 -7.30 2.67 16.64
N SER A 237 -7.94 2.85 17.81
CA SER A 237 -7.71 3.96 18.74
C SER A 237 -8.13 3.55 20.16
N ALA A 238 -7.38 3.97 21.18
CA ALA A 238 -7.73 3.79 22.59
C ALA A 238 -6.93 4.79 23.44
N GLN A 239 -7.54 5.30 24.51
CA GLN A 239 -6.83 6.15 25.46
C GLN A 239 -5.65 5.39 26.10
N GLY A 240 -4.52 6.08 26.31
CA GLY A 240 -3.29 5.49 26.84
C GLY A 240 -2.44 4.73 25.82
N THR A 241 -2.87 4.68 24.55
CA THR A 241 -2.26 3.86 23.49
C THR A 241 -2.12 4.63 22.18
N HIS A 242 -0.90 4.65 21.65
CA HIS A 242 -0.56 5.12 20.31
C HIS A 242 -0.59 3.92 19.34
N TYR A 243 -1.48 3.99 18.36
CA TYR A 243 -1.55 3.08 17.22
C TYR A 243 -0.80 3.75 16.07
N GLN A 244 0.32 3.16 15.66
CA GLN A 244 1.29 3.78 14.75
C GLN A 244 1.68 2.83 13.63
N GLU A 245 2.23 3.40 12.56
CA GLU A 245 2.92 2.68 11.47
C GLU A 245 2.14 1.44 10.93
N PRO A 246 0.87 1.61 10.50
CA PRO A 246 0.05 0.54 9.97
C PRO A 246 0.60 -0.03 8.66
N VAL A 247 0.92 -1.33 8.68
CA VAL A 247 1.22 -2.12 7.48
C VAL A 247 0.05 -3.04 7.16
N LEU A 248 -0.48 -2.96 5.93
CA LEU A 248 -1.65 -3.72 5.51
C LEU A 248 -1.31 -4.93 4.65
N THR A 249 -2.09 -6.00 4.80
CA THR A 249 -2.14 -7.16 3.89
C THR A 249 -3.58 -7.45 3.48
N VAL A 250 -3.84 -7.55 2.18
CA VAL A 250 -5.14 -7.97 1.64
C VAL A 250 -5.10 -9.47 1.40
N LEU A 251 -6.06 -10.21 1.97
CA LEU A 251 -6.20 -11.66 1.83
C LEU A 251 -7.06 -12.02 0.59
N PRO A 252 -6.98 -13.27 0.08
CA PRO A 252 -7.67 -13.66 -1.16
C PRO A 252 -9.21 -13.58 -1.13
N ASP A 253 -9.81 -13.55 0.05
CA ASP A 253 -11.24 -13.35 0.30
C ASP A 253 -11.66 -11.86 0.34
N GLY A 254 -10.69 -10.94 0.31
CA GLY A 254 -10.89 -9.50 0.45
C GLY A 254 -10.74 -8.98 1.89
N THR A 255 -10.47 -9.85 2.87
CA THR A 255 -10.20 -9.44 4.25
C THR A 255 -8.90 -8.64 4.32
N VAL A 256 -8.92 -7.48 4.99
CA VAL A 256 -7.72 -6.64 5.19
C VAL A 256 -7.20 -6.84 6.61
N HIS A 257 -5.99 -7.39 6.74
CA HIS A 257 -5.26 -7.41 8.02
C HIS A 257 -4.37 -6.18 8.14
N ALA A 258 -4.34 -5.57 9.31
CA ALA A 258 -3.37 -4.55 9.70
C ALA A 258 -2.38 -5.12 10.73
N LEU A 259 -1.10 -4.79 10.60
CA LEU A 259 -0.12 -4.88 11.69
C LEU A 259 0.22 -3.46 12.12
N LEU A 260 0.19 -3.21 13.43
CA LEU A 260 0.38 -1.88 14.00
C LEU A 260 1.60 -1.88 14.93
N ARG A 261 2.40 -0.83 14.89
CA ARG A 261 3.29 -0.52 16.02
C ARG A 261 2.43 0.05 17.14
N ILE A 262 2.48 -0.58 18.30
CA ILE A 262 1.79 -0.09 19.49
C ILE A 262 2.81 0.57 20.43
N GLY A 263 2.57 1.84 20.74
CA GLY A 263 3.17 2.52 21.87
C GLY A 263 2.13 2.61 22.98
N THR A 264 2.46 2.20 24.19
CA THR A 264 1.68 2.58 25.39
C THR A 264 2.51 3.55 26.20
N ALA A 265 1.93 4.15 27.25
CA ALA A 265 2.71 4.92 28.23
C ALA A 265 3.85 4.11 28.91
N ALA A 266 3.90 2.77 28.71
CA ALA A 266 4.98 1.87 29.15
C ALA A 266 5.64 1.08 27.99
N SER A 267 5.33 1.42 26.73
CA SER A 267 5.80 0.80 25.47
C SER A 267 5.67 -0.73 25.32
N THR A 268 4.84 -1.20 24.39
CA THR A 268 4.90 -2.59 23.89
C THR A 268 4.17 -2.74 22.55
N MET A 269 4.84 -3.28 21.54
CA MET A 269 4.27 -3.60 20.22
C MET A 269 3.20 -4.71 20.34
N GLY A 270 2.08 -4.57 19.61
CA GLY A 270 0.97 -5.52 19.67
C GLY A 270 0.25 -5.63 18.32
N ALA A 271 -0.01 -6.86 17.87
CA ALA A 271 -0.80 -7.08 16.67
C ALA A 271 -2.28 -6.80 16.95
N VAL A 272 -2.90 -5.92 16.17
CA VAL A 272 -4.35 -5.69 16.20
C VAL A 272 -4.94 -6.42 15.00
N HIS A 273 -5.63 -7.52 15.25
CA HIS A 273 -6.54 -8.05 14.24
C HIS A 273 -7.63 -7.01 13.98
N SER A 274 -7.87 -6.72 12.70
CA SER A 274 -9.07 -6.03 12.27
C SER A 274 -10.26 -6.79 12.85
N GLN A 275 -10.97 -6.19 13.82
CA GLN A 275 -12.31 -6.67 14.12
C GLN A 275 -13.14 -6.49 12.86
N GLU A 276 -13.99 -7.46 12.55
CA GLU A 276 -14.99 -7.33 11.50
C GLU A 276 -15.92 -6.15 11.86
N SER A 277 -15.59 -4.96 11.37
CA SER A 277 -16.57 -3.88 11.22
C SER A 277 -17.61 -4.44 10.25
N GLY A 278 -18.76 -4.80 10.82
CA GLY A 278 -19.66 -5.76 10.20
C GLY A 278 -20.17 -5.34 8.84
N HIS A 279 -20.55 -6.33 8.02
CA HIS A 279 -21.24 -6.22 6.73
C HIS A 279 -21.70 -4.81 6.36
N ALA A 280 -20.85 -4.08 5.65
CA ALA A 280 -21.25 -2.89 4.93
C ALA A 280 -22.11 -3.29 3.73
N THR A 281 -23.40 -3.60 3.96
CA THR A 281 -24.39 -3.73 2.89
C THR A 281 -24.68 -2.36 2.29
N ALA A 282 -23.76 -1.86 1.47
CA ALA A 282 -23.90 -0.64 0.69
C ALA A 282 -24.78 -0.87 -0.55
N VAL A 283 -26.05 -1.22 -0.34
CA VAL A 283 -27.09 -1.18 -1.39
C VAL A 283 -28.36 -0.56 -0.83
N ALA A 284 -28.40 0.78 -0.79
CA ALA A 284 -29.67 1.49 -0.81
C ALA A 284 -30.18 1.50 -2.26
N PRO A 285 -31.39 0.99 -2.57
CA PRO A 285 -31.93 1.07 -3.93
C PRO A 285 -32.14 2.55 -4.31
N GLY A 286 -31.54 2.96 -5.42
CA GLY A 286 -31.51 4.36 -5.83
C GLY A 286 -32.91 4.98 -5.96
N ARG A 287 -33.08 6.19 -5.42
CA ARG A 287 -34.32 6.97 -5.61
C ARG A 287 -34.57 7.17 -7.11
N PRO A 288 -35.77 6.88 -7.63
CA PRO A 288 -36.09 7.18 -9.02
C PRO A 288 -36.09 8.70 -9.25
N ARG A 289 -35.48 9.15 -10.36
CA ARG A 289 -35.52 10.56 -10.77
C ARG A 289 -36.98 11.01 -10.95
N PRO A 290 -37.35 12.23 -10.53
CA PRO A 290 -38.67 12.78 -10.88
C PRO A 290 -38.76 12.92 -12.41
N ARG A 291 -39.89 12.50 -12.97
CA ARG A 291 -40.18 12.72 -14.40
C ARG A 291 -40.45 14.19 -14.62
N SER A 292 -39.85 14.77 -15.66
CA SER A 292 -40.30 16.03 -16.24
C SER A 292 -41.72 15.87 -16.75
N THR A 293 -42.66 16.67 -16.25
CA THR A 293 -43.91 16.96 -16.96
C THR A 293 -43.68 18.08 -17.96
N SER A 294 -44.41 18.01 -19.08
CA SER A 294 -44.47 18.94 -20.21
C SER A 294 -44.55 20.42 -19.82
#